data_AF-A0A9W8RNW5-F1
#
_entry.id   AF-A0A9W8RNW5-F1
#
_cell.length_a   1.000
_cell.length_b   1.000
_cell.length_c   1.000
_cell.angle_alpha   90.00
_cell.angle_beta   90.00
_cell.angle_gamma   90.00
#
_symmetry.space_group_name_H-M   'P 1'
#
loop_
_entity.id
_entity.type
_entity.pdbx_description
1 polymer ?
#
loop_
_entity_poly.entity_id
_entity_poly.type
_entity_poly.pdbx_seq_one_letter_code
_entity_poly.pdbx_strand_id
1 'polypeptide(L)'
;METSLEGLQPIEAELRRRAFWIVYMGDKSAAILNNRPITIHKFSFESGITTAYPTGIEDEAPVLSPRNLVTNSEVTRITCIEGFNANLRLWQNASDLLLELRLIQDREQQDMSLSDIQPLLNAQDKDRLDALYIRFITCLDDLPPYLQSYTFAALADGSRETAKQFLIQCANLQVSIHCLRMVMTQKLEKLPYYKSAIEHSDLRKTEIARDMLRVIQEAPFWSLQVNGEPYVGTVFLSHGYVADVVRRSKRYDSLGRAF
;
A
#
# COMPACT_ATOMS: atom_id res chain seq x y z
N MET A 1 -4.60 24.54 4.07
CA MET A 1 -5.74 23.74 3.55
C MET A 1 -6.12 24.27 2.18
N GLU A 2 -7.04 23.67 1.41
CA GLU A 2 -7.19 24.02 -0.02
C GLU A 2 -7.32 25.54 -0.27
N THR A 3 -8.00 26.26 0.62
CA THR A 3 -8.11 27.73 0.63
C THR A 3 -6.77 28.48 0.66
N SER A 4 -5.72 27.91 1.24
CA SER A 4 -4.35 28.49 1.24
C SER A 4 -3.66 28.42 -0.12
N LEU A 5 -4.30 27.79 -1.11
CA LEU A 5 -3.84 27.73 -2.50
C LEU A 5 -4.58 28.72 -3.40
N GLU A 6 -5.60 29.41 -2.88
CA GLU A 6 -6.34 30.42 -3.63
C GLU A 6 -5.43 31.61 -4.00
N GLY A 7 -5.54 32.07 -5.25
CA GLY A 7 -4.74 33.17 -5.77
C GLY A 7 -3.29 32.82 -6.16
N LEU A 8 -2.85 31.57 -5.97
CA LEU A 8 -1.54 31.11 -6.43
C LEU A 8 -1.53 30.79 -7.93
N GLN A 9 -0.34 30.80 -8.53
CA GLN A 9 -0.15 30.28 -9.88
C GLN A 9 -0.51 28.77 -9.92
N PRO A 10 -1.12 28.25 -10.99
CA PRO A 10 -1.55 26.85 -11.07
C PRO A 10 -0.43 25.84 -10.75
N ILE A 11 0.77 26.10 -11.27
CA ILE A 11 1.96 25.27 -11.02
C ILE A 11 2.35 25.25 -9.54
N GLU A 12 2.26 26.40 -8.87
CA GLU A 12 2.62 26.53 -7.46
C GLU A 12 1.59 25.83 -6.57
N ALA A 13 0.30 26.00 -6.87
CA ALA A 13 -0.78 25.30 -6.19
C ALA A 13 -0.60 23.77 -6.30
N GLU A 14 -0.30 23.26 -7.49
CA GLU A 14 -0.07 21.84 -7.75
C GLU A 14 1.16 21.30 -7.00
N LEU A 15 2.28 22.03 -7.00
CA LEU A 15 3.48 21.66 -6.24
C LEU A 15 3.21 21.61 -4.73
N ARG A 16 2.43 22.56 -4.19
CA ARG A 16 2.06 22.58 -2.78
C ARG A 16 1.11 21.43 -2.42
N ARG A 17 0.15 21.06 -3.27
CA ARG A 17 -0.68 19.85 -3.08
C ARG A 17 0.20 18.61 -3.02
N ARG A 18 1.13 18.44 -3.97
CA ARG A 18 2.05 17.30 -3.99
C ARG A 18 2.92 17.24 -2.75
N ALA A 19 3.49 18.37 -2.33
CA ALA A 19 4.31 18.46 -1.13
C ALA A 19 3.53 18.02 0.13
N PHE A 20 2.29 18.51 0.29
CA PHE A 20 1.42 18.09 1.39
C PHE A 20 1.22 16.57 1.39
N TRP A 21 0.86 16.00 0.23
CA TRP A 21 0.57 14.57 0.14
C TRP A 21 1.80 13.67 0.30
N ILE A 22 2.98 14.12 -0.12
CA ILE A 22 4.25 13.42 0.15
C ILE A 22 4.52 13.37 1.65
N VAL A 23 4.36 14.49 2.36
CA VAL A 23 4.54 14.54 3.82
C VAL A 23 3.48 13.68 4.52
N TYR A 24 2.22 13.75 4.09
CA TYR A 24 1.13 12.92 4.60
C TYR A 24 1.43 11.42 4.46
N MET A 25 1.91 11.00 3.28
CA MET A 25 2.30 9.62 3.01
C MET A 25 3.53 9.21 3.83
N GLY A 26 4.51 10.10 4.02
CA GLY A 26 5.67 9.89 4.88
C GLY A 26 5.30 9.61 6.34
N ASP A 27 4.30 10.33 6.89
CA ASP A 27 3.74 10.05 8.21
C ASP A 27 3.13 8.64 8.29
N LYS A 28 2.36 8.22 7.27
CA LYS A 28 1.74 6.89 7.24
C LYS A 28 2.75 5.76 7.09
N SER A 29 3.74 5.94 6.22
CA SER A 29 4.79 4.94 6.04
C SER A 29 5.62 4.77 7.31
N ALA A 30 5.98 5.86 7.99
CA ALA A 30 6.65 5.81 9.29
C ALA A 30 5.80 5.12 10.36
N ALA A 31 4.49 5.38 10.39
CA ALA A 31 3.60 4.74 11.34
C ALA A 31 3.44 3.24 11.12
N ILE A 32 3.29 2.83 9.85
CA ILE A 32 3.05 1.44 9.47
C ILE A 32 4.32 0.59 9.54
N LEU A 33 5.41 1.06 8.92
CA LEU A 33 6.65 0.29 8.78
C LEU A 33 7.55 0.38 10.01
N ASN A 34 7.63 1.55 10.63
CA ASN A 34 8.55 1.82 11.75
C ASN A 34 7.84 1.88 13.11
N ASN A 35 6.56 1.49 13.14
CA ASN A 35 5.71 1.53 14.34
C ASN A 35 5.69 2.89 15.05
N ARG A 36 5.79 3.99 14.29
CA ARG A 36 5.70 5.34 14.85
C ARG A 36 4.24 5.74 15.13
N PRO A 37 3.98 6.72 16.00
CA PRO A 37 2.67 7.35 16.12
C PRO A 37 2.21 7.96 14.79
N ILE A 38 0.91 7.94 14.52
CA ILE A 38 0.33 8.69 13.39
C ILE A 38 0.18 10.14 13.86
N THR A 39 0.84 11.08 13.19
CA THR A 39 0.82 12.49 13.57
C THR A 39 -0.13 13.33 12.71
N ILE A 40 -0.30 12.97 11.44
CA ILE A 40 -1.17 13.70 10.50
C ILE A 40 -2.45 12.91 10.26
N HIS A 41 -3.44 13.06 11.12
CA HIS A 41 -4.73 12.40 10.98
C HIS A 41 -5.83 13.39 10.58
N LYS A 42 -6.97 12.91 10.07
CA LYS A 42 -8.12 13.79 9.76
C LYS A 42 -8.60 14.59 10.97
N PHE A 43 -8.42 14.05 12.18
CA PHE A 43 -8.76 14.74 13.43
C PHE A 43 -7.67 15.72 13.91
N SER A 44 -6.51 15.77 13.25
CA SER A 44 -5.48 16.79 13.52
C SER A 44 -5.87 18.17 12.95
N PHE A 45 -6.96 18.27 12.21
CA PHE A 45 -7.43 19.49 11.55
C PHE A 45 -8.91 19.72 11.86
N GLU A 46 -9.30 20.97 12.11
CA GLU A 46 -10.68 21.34 12.48
C GLU A 46 -11.72 20.92 11.44
N SER A 47 -11.41 21.10 10.15
CA SER A 47 -12.29 20.70 9.03
C SER A 47 -11.83 19.44 8.29
N GLY A 48 -10.93 18.65 8.89
CA GLY A 48 -10.34 17.49 8.24
C GLY A 48 -9.28 17.86 7.20
N ILE A 49 -8.92 16.89 6.35
CA ILE A 49 -8.00 17.12 5.23
C ILE A 49 -8.83 17.55 4.02
N THR A 50 -8.74 18.83 3.66
CA THR A 50 -9.46 19.41 2.51
C THR A 50 -8.61 19.58 1.26
N THR A 51 -7.29 19.41 1.37
CA THR A 51 -6.37 19.49 0.23
C THR A 51 -6.81 18.50 -0.85
N ALA A 52 -7.03 18.97 -2.08
CA ALA A 52 -7.44 18.12 -3.18
C ALA A 52 -6.30 17.17 -3.60
N TYR A 53 -6.65 16.03 -4.21
CA TYR A 53 -5.67 15.19 -4.88
C TYR A 53 -5.02 15.99 -6.02
N PRO A 54 -3.70 15.84 -6.24
CA PRO A 54 -3.02 16.43 -7.37
C PRO A 54 -3.65 16.00 -8.69
N THR A 55 -3.77 16.94 -9.63
CA THR A 55 -4.45 16.73 -10.92
C THR A 55 -3.50 16.60 -12.10
N GLY A 56 -2.21 16.83 -11.90
CA GLY A 56 -1.23 16.91 -12.99
C GLY A 56 -1.07 18.35 -13.49
N ILE A 57 -0.04 18.56 -14.31
CA ILE A 57 0.18 19.82 -15.04
C ILE A 57 -0.18 19.51 -16.50
N GLU A 58 -1.00 20.35 -17.13
CA GLU A 58 -1.59 20.11 -18.45
C GLU A 58 -0.57 19.94 -19.60
N ASP A 59 0.71 20.26 -19.36
CA ASP A 59 1.80 20.25 -20.36
C ASP A 59 2.56 18.91 -20.43
N GLU A 60 2.13 17.88 -19.70
CA GLU A 60 2.64 16.51 -19.92
C GLU A 60 2.07 15.96 -21.23
N ALA A 61 2.93 15.86 -22.26
CA ALA A 61 2.56 15.34 -23.57
C ALA A 61 1.84 13.97 -23.45
N PRO A 62 0.70 13.77 -24.15
CA PRO A 62 -0.08 12.55 -24.04
C PRO A 62 0.75 11.31 -24.37
N VAL A 63 0.80 10.36 -23.43
CA VAL A 63 1.40 9.05 -23.68
C VAL A 63 0.36 8.16 -24.35
N LEU A 64 0.72 7.55 -25.46
CA LEU A 64 -0.06 6.48 -26.06
C LEU A 64 0.01 5.26 -25.15
N SER A 65 -1.15 4.73 -24.75
CA SER A 65 -1.20 3.43 -24.09
C SER A 65 -0.55 2.38 -24.99
N PRO A 66 0.38 1.54 -24.51
CA PRO A 66 1.09 0.56 -25.33
C PRO A 66 0.17 -0.41 -26.10
N ARG A 67 -1.07 -0.57 -25.61
CA ARG A 67 -2.13 -1.39 -26.21
C ARG A 67 -2.87 -0.70 -27.37
N ASN A 68 -2.75 0.61 -27.53
CA ASN A 68 -3.49 1.40 -28.52
C ASN A 68 -2.71 1.60 -29.83
N LEU A 69 -1.59 0.90 -30.04
CA LEU A 69 -0.87 0.95 -31.32
C LEU A 69 -1.58 0.17 -32.45
N VAL A 70 -2.65 -0.58 -32.15
CA VAL A 70 -3.28 -1.50 -33.12
C VAL A 70 -4.74 -1.16 -33.45
N THR A 71 -5.43 -0.33 -32.66
CA THR A 71 -6.82 0.06 -32.96
C THR A 71 -7.05 1.53 -32.66
N ASN A 72 -7.74 2.22 -33.59
CA ASN A 72 -8.20 3.60 -33.48
C ASN A 72 -9.23 3.79 -32.34
N SER A 73 -8.85 3.49 -31.11
CA SER A 73 -9.62 3.80 -29.90
C SER A 73 -8.97 4.95 -29.16
N GLU A 74 -9.83 5.77 -28.58
CA GLU A 74 -9.57 7.02 -27.87
C GLU A 74 -8.21 7.05 -27.15
N VAL A 75 -7.44 8.10 -27.42
CA VAL A 75 -6.11 8.33 -26.84
C VAL A 75 -6.26 8.53 -25.34
N THR A 76 -6.13 7.45 -24.55
CA THR A 76 -6.09 7.52 -23.09
C THR A 76 -4.81 8.24 -22.69
N ARG A 77 -4.92 9.47 -22.20
CA ARG A 77 -3.80 10.25 -21.67
C ARG A 77 -3.29 9.56 -20.41
N ILE A 78 -2.12 8.93 -20.45
CA ILE A 78 -1.47 8.44 -19.23
C ILE A 78 -0.81 9.63 -18.54
N THR A 79 -1.22 9.94 -17.32
CA THR A 79 -0.61 10.99 -16.51
C THR A 79 0.12 10.36 -15.34
N CYS A 80 1.23 10.95 -14.90
CA CYS A 80 1.99 10.41 -13.76
C CYS A 80 1.26 10.50 -12.42
N ILE A 81 0.10 11.16 -12.41
CA ILE A 81 -0.62 11.52 -11.20
C ILE A 81 -1.57 10.42 -10.74
N GLU A 82 -2.05 9.56 -11.63
CA GLU A 82 -3.03 8.54 -11.28
C GLU A 82 -2.42 7.42 -10.43
N GLY A 83 -1.23 6.94 -10.80
CA GLY A 83 -0.49 5.97 -9.99
C GLY A 83 -0.06 6.56 -8.65
N PHE A 84 0.30 7.85 -8.63
CA PHE A 84 0.58 8.58 -7.38
C PHE A 84 -0.65 8.64 -6.47
N ASN A 85 -1.80 9.07 -7.00
CA ASN A 85 -3.06 9.16 -6.26
C ASN A 85 -3.56 7.78 -5.81
N ALA A 86 -3.36 6.74 -6.62
CA ALA A 86 -3.62 5.36 -6.23
C ALA A 86 -2.76 4.92 -5.04
N ASN A 87 -1.46 5.24 -5.07
CA ASN A 87 -0.54 4.93 -3.99
C ASN A 87 -0.95 5.67 -2.70
N LEU A 88 -1.32 6.95 -2.79
CA LEU A 88 -1.85 7.71 -1.66
C LEU A 88 -3.08 7.06 -1.03
N ARG A 89 -4.07 6.68 -1.85
CA ARG A 89 -5.27 5.98 -1.37
C ARG A 89 -4.92 4.67 -0.68
N LEU A 90 -3.99 3.91 -1.23
CA LEU A 90 -3.53 2.65 -0.64
C LEU A 90 -2.93 2.88 0.77
N TRP A 91 -2.00 3.83 0.93
CA TRP A 91 -1.41 4.16 2.24
C TRP A 91 -2.44 4.70 3.22
N GLN A 92 -3.38 5.51 2.75
CA GLN A 92 -4.47 6.03 3.59
C GLN A 92 -5.34 4.90 4.14
N ASN A 93 -5.83 3.99 3.29
CA ASN A 93 -6.64 2.85 3.71
C ASN A 93 -5.88 1.94 4.69
N ALA A 94 -4.59 1.68 4.42
CA ALA A 94 -3.74 0.91 5.33
C ALA A 94 -3.57 1.60 6.69
N SER A 95 -3.52 2.94 6.71
CA SER A 95 -3.41 3.69 7.95
C SER A 95 -4.69 3.76 8.76
N ASP A 96 -5.85 3.84 8.10
CA ASP A 96 -7.17 3.75 8.76
C ASP A 96 -7.30 2.39 9.45
N LEU A 97 -6.90 1.31 8.77
CA LEU A 97 -6.87 -0.04 9.33
C LEU A 97 -5.91 -0.16 10.52
N LEU A 98 -4.69 0.41 10.41
CA LEU A 98 -3.72 0.40 11.51
C LEU A 98 -4.23 1.19 12.73
N LEU A 99 -4.89 2.31 12.52
CA LEU A 99 -5.42 3.12 13.60
C LEU A 99 -6.49 2.35 14.37
N GLU A 100 -7.42 1.70 13.65
CA GLU A 100 -8.45 0.86 14.27
C GLU A 100 -7.83 -0.24 15.11
N LEU A 101 -6.84 -0.93 14.56
CA LEU A 101 -6.11 -1.98 15.28
C LEU A 101 -5.48 -1.45 16.58
N ARG A 102 -4.88 -0.26 16.55
CA ARG A 102 -4.27 0.36 17.74
C ARG A 102 -5.31 0.76 18.77
N LEU A 103 -6.48 1.24 18.36
CA LEU A 103 -7.58 1.58 19.27
C LEU A 103 -8.14 0.34 19.98
N ILE A 104 -8.30 -0.77 19.25
CA ILE A 104 -8.72 -2.05 19.84
C ILE A 104 -7.69 -2.51 20.88
N GLN A 105 -6.40 -2.48 20.54
CA GLN A 105 -5.32 -2.88 21.45
C GLN A 105 -5.24 -2.01 22.71
N ASP A 106 -5.46 -0.70 22.58
CA ASP A 106 -5.48 0.23 23.72
C ASP A 106 -6.66 -0.07 24.67
N ARG A 107 -7.85 -0.34 24.12
CA ARG A 107 -9.01 -0.77 24.91
C ARG A 107 -8.79 -2.10 25.62
N GLU A 108 -8.26 -3.10 24.92
CA GLU A 108 -7.93 -4.40 25.52
C GLU A 108 -6.94 -4.28 26.70
N GLN A 109 -6.02 -3.31 26.64
CA GLN A 109 -5.09 -3.03 27.75
C GLN A 109 -5.75 -2.31 28.93
N GLN A 110 -6.80 -1.52 28.69
CA GLN A 110 -7.52 -0.75 29.72
C GLN A 110 -8.64 -1.57 30.39
N ASP A 111 -9.29 -2.49 29.67
CA ASP A 111 -10.52 -3.20 30.09
C ASP A 111 -10.31 -4.49 30.91
N MET A 112 -9.23 -4.61 31.68
CA MET A 112 -9.01 -5.72 32.64
C MET A 112 -10.07 -5.78 33.79
N SER A 113 -11.16 -5.00 33.74
CA SER A 113 -12.17 -4.84 34.80
C SER A 113 -13.63 -5.04 34.39
N LEU A 114 -14.00 -5.23 33.10
CA LEU A 114 -15.40 -5.25 32.65
C LEU A 114 -15.74 -6.54 31.86
N SER A 115 -16.12 -7.60 32.57
CA SER A 115 -16.26 -8.97 32.03
C SER A 115 -17.53 -9.25 31.19
N ASP A 116 -18.60 -8.46 31.33
CA ASP A 116 -19.91 -8.84 30.75
C ASP A 116 -20.26 -8.12 29.42
N ILE A 117 -19.56 -7.03 29.06
CA ILE A 117 -19.81 -6.25 27.81
C ILE A 117 -18.76 -6.56 26.73
N GLN A 118 -17.63 -7.16 27.12
CA GLN A 118 -16.54 -7.58 26.23
C GLN A 118 -16.99 -8.33 24.96
N PRO A 119 -17.86 -9.37 24.99
CA PRO A 119 -18.15 -10.15 23.79
C PRO A 119 -18.89 -9.36 22.70
N LEU A 120 -19.71 -8.37 23.06
CA LEU A 120 -20.43 -7.53 22.10
C LEU A 120 -19.52 -6.47 21.46
N LEU A 121 -18.66 -5.83 22.26
CA LEU A 121 -17.68 -4.85 21.78
C LEU A 121 -16.68 -5.49 20.82
N ASN A 122 -16.23 -6.70 21.13
CA ASN A 122 -15.32 -7.46 20.27
C ASN A 122 -15.92 -7.82 18.91
N ALA A 123 -17.24 -8.03 18.81
CA ALA A 123 -17.92 -8.28 17.54
C ALA A 123 -17.99 -7.02 16.67
N GLN A 124 -18.35 -5.88 17.26
CA GLN A 124 -18.42 -4.60 16.55
C GLN A 124 -17.04 -4.12 16.06
N ASP A 125 -16.02 -4.27 16.91
CA ASP A 125 -14.65 -3.92 16.56
C ASP A 125 -14.12 -4.84 15.43
N LYS A 126 -14.48 -6.13 15.46
CA LYS A 126 -14.20 -7.07 14.37
C LYS A 126 -14.89 -6.65 13.07
N ASP A 127 -16.18 -6.34 13.08
CA ASP A 127 -16.92 -5.95 11.87
C ASP A 127 -16.33 -4.69 11.23
N ARG A 128 -15.94 -3.71 12.07
CA ARG A 128 -15.28 -2.48 11.62
C ARG A 128 -13.90 -2.76 11.02
N LEU A 129 -13.13 -3.63 11.64
CA LEU A 129 -11.82 -4.05 11.15
C LEU A 129 -11.94 -4.81 9.82
N ASP A 130 -12.92 -5.71 9.70
CA ASP A 130 -13.17 -6.48 8.49
C ASP A 130 -13.62 -5.55 7.34
N ALA A 131 -14.47 -4.56 7.61
CA ALA A 131 -14.86 -3.55 6.62
C ALA A 131 -13.68 -2.69 6.15
N LEU A 132 -12.81 -2.24 7.07
CA LEU A 132 -11.59 -1.51 6.72
C LEU A 132 -10.60 -2.39 5.94
N TYR A 133 -10.50 -3.66 6.31
CA TYR A 133 -9.65 -4.62 5.62
C TYR A 133 -10.10 -4.86 4.18
N ILE A 134 -11.40 -5.05 3.96
CA ILE A 134 -12.00 -5.17 2.61
C ILE A 134 -11.68 -3.93 1.79
N ARG A 135 -11.95 -2.73 2.34
CA ARG A 135 -11.65 -1.47 1.66
C ARG A 135 -10.16 -1.32 1.34
N PHE A 136 -9.27 -1.79 2.19
CA PHE A 136 -7.84 -1.80 1.93
C PHE A 136 -7.45 -2.74 0.77
N ILE A 137 -7.96 -3.97 0.73
CA ILE A 137 -7.58 -4.93 -0.32
C ILE A 137 -8.22 -4.62 -1.68
N THR A 138 -9.38 -3.95 -1.70
CA THR A 138 -10.09 -3.59 -2.94
C THR A 138 -9.83 -2.16 -3.41
N CYS A 139 -9.04 -1.36 -2.68
CA CYS A 139 -8.86 0.08 -3.03
C CYS A 139 -8.19 0.33 -4.39
N LEU A 140 -7.63 -0.72 -5.01
CA LEU A 140 -6.97 -0.67 -6.31
C LEU A 140 -7.76 -1.39 -7.42
N ASP A 141 -8.94 -1.94 -7.12
CA ASP A 141 -9.71 -2.73 -8.10
C ASP A 141 -10.24 -1.85 -9.24
N ASP A 142 -10.58 -0.58 -8.93
CA ASP A 142 -11.08 0.39 -9.91
C ASP A 142 -9.97 1.13 -10.67
N LEU A 143 -8.74 0.62 -10.63
CA LEU A 143 -7.64 1.22 -11.37
C LEU A 143 -7.86 1.12 -12.88
N PRO A 144 -7.41 2.13 -13.64
CA PRO A 144 -7.34 2.01 -15.08
C PRO A 144 -6.55 0.76 -15.53
N PRO A 145 -6.96 0.07 -16.61
CA PRO A 145 -6.34 -1.20 -17.02
C PRO A 145 -4.83 -1.14 -17.25
N TYR A 146 -4.30 0.04 -17.60
CA TYR A 146 -2.85 0.21 -17.72
C TYR A 146 -2.15 0.11 -16.36
N LEU A 147 -2.71 0.63 -15.26
CA LEU A 147 -2.11 0.53 -13.93
C LEU A 147 -2.32 -0.84 -13.26
N GLN A 148 -3.26 -1.65 -13.76
CA GLN A 148 -3.51 -3.01 -13.28
C GLN A 148 -2.53 -4.06 -13.85
N SER A 149 -1.77 -3.71 -14.89
CA SER A 149 -0.98 -4.67 -15.66
C SER A 149 0.33 -5.05 -14.95
N TYR A 150 0.53 -6.36 -14.74
CA TYR A 150 1.77 -6.95 -14.23
C TYR A 150 2.82 -7.17 -15.34
N THR A 151 2.49 -6.89 -16.60
CA THR A 151 3.35 -7.20 -17.74
C THR A 151 4.39 -6.10 -17.98
N PHE A 152 5.41 -6.05 -17.12
CA PHE A 152 6.53 -5.11 -17.22
C PHE A 152 7.41 -5.36 -18.46
N ALA A 153 7.54 -6.61 -18.88
CA ALA A 153 8.44 -7.04 -19.96
C ALA A 153 8.03 -6.54 -21.35
N ALA A 154 6.73 -6.36 -21.62
CA ALA A 154 6.24 -5.91 -22.94
C ALA A 154 6.55 -4.44 -23.24
N LEU A 155 6.98 -3.68 -22.23
CA LEU A 155 7.10 -2.22 -22.28
C LEU A 155 8.53 -1.71 -22.11
N ALA A 156 9.43 -2.58 -21.67
CA ALA A 156 10.83 -2.25 -21.46
C ALA A 156 11.60 -2.03 -22.78
N ASP A 157 11.09 -2.55 -23.91
CA ASP A 157 11.72 -2.46 -25.23
C ASP A 157 11.41 -1.14 -25.97
N GLY A 158 10.47 -0.33 -25.45
CA GLY A 158 10.10 0.97 -26.00
C GLY A 158 10.89 2.10 -25.36
N SER A 159 11.84 2.70 -26.09
CA SER A 159 12.74 3.80 -25.68
C SER A 159 12.08 5.16 -25.37
N ARG A 160 10.84 5.18 -24.88
CA ARG A 160 10.12 6.42 -24.54
C ARG A 160 10.18 6.70 -23.04
N GLU A 161 10.61 7.90 -22.67
CA GLU A 161 10.66 8.39 -21.28
C GLU A 161 9.30 8.26 -20.56
N THR A 162 8.22 8.35 -21.32
CA THR A 162 6.85 8.16 -20.85
C THR A 162 6.53 6.71 -20.50
N ALA A 163 7.09 5.73 -21.21
CA ALA A 163 7.00 4.32 -20.84
C ALA A 163 7.76 4.06 -19.52
N LYS A 164 8.84 4.82 -19.27
CA LYS A 164 9.58 4.70 -18.02
C LYS A 164 8.78 5.18 -16.81
N GLN A 165 8.19 6.36 -16.92
CA GLN A 165 7.35 6.94 -15.85
C GLN A 165 6.14 6.05 -15.52
N PHE A 166 5.55 5.44 -16.54
CA PHE A 166 4.48 4.46 -16.37
C PHE A 166 4.97 3.22 -15.59
N LEU A 167 6.08 2.63 -16.00
CA LEU A 167 6.66 1.46 -15.33
C LEU A 167 7.05 1.74 -13.88
N ILE A 168 7.52 2.97 -13.57
CA ILE A 168 7.79 3.41 -12.19
C ILE A 168 6.51 3.40 -11.35
N GLN A 169 5.41 3.95 -11.87
CA GLN A 169 4.15 4.00 -11.14
C GLN A 169 3.62 2.59 -10.85
N CYS A 170 3.61 1.71 -11.86
CA CYS A 170 3.19 0.32 -11.67
C CYS A 170 4.06 -0.40 -10.66
N ALA A 171 5.39 -0.30 -10.79
CA ALA A 171 6.31 -0.93 -9.86
C ALA A 171 6.12 -0.42 -8.42
N ASN A 172 6.03 0.90 -8.23
CA ASN A 172 5.81 1.49 -6.91
C ASN A 172 4.49 1.03 -6.29
N LEU A 173 3.41 1.03 -7.07
CA LEU A 173 2.09 0.63 -6.59
C LEU A 173 2.05 -0.85 -6.20
N GLN A 174 2.59 -1.74 -7.04
CA GLN A 174 2.63 -3.18 -6.79
C GLN A 174 3.50 -3.52 -5.57
N VAL A 175 4.66 -2.90 -5.45
CA VAL A 175 5.53 -3.09 -4.27
C VAL A 175 4.84 -2.60 -3.01
N SER A 176 4.19 -1.43 -3.08
CA SER A 176 3.48 -0.84 -1.93
C SER A 176 2.34 -1.74 -1.46
N ILE A 177 1.51 -2.29 -2.37
CA ILE A 177 0.37 -3.14 -1.96
C ILE A 177 0.85 -4.45 -1.32
N HIS A 178 1.85 -5.12 -1.89
CA HIS A 178 2.36 -6.37 -1.31
C HIS A 178 3.06 -6.12 0.04
N CYS A 179 3.81 -5.04 0.17
CA CYS A 179 4.42 -4.63 1.43
C CYS A 179 3.36 -4.39 2.51
N LEU A 180 2.35 -3.58 2.20
CA LEU A 180 1.27 -3.26 3.12
C LEU A 180 0.44 -4.50 3.47
N ARG A 181 0.13 -5.37 2.50
CA ARG A 181 -0.58 -6.64 2.76
C ARG A 181 0.20 -7.52 3.74
N MET A 182 1.52 -7.63 3.59
CA MET A 182 2.37 -8.38 4.51
C MET A 182 2.32 -7.78 5.92
N VAL A 183 2.55 -6.47 6.05
CA VAL A 183 2.58 -5.79 7.35
C VAL A 183 1.23 -5.86 8.05
N MET A 184 0.13 -5.65 7.33
CA MET A 184 -1.22 -5.72 7.90
C MET A 184 -1.56 -7.15 8.31
N THR A 185 -1.20 -8.15 7.51
CA THR A 185 -1.40 -9.57 7.86
C THR A 185 -0.67 -9.91 9.16
N GLN A 186 0.61 -9.54 9.28
CA GLN A 186 1.40 -9.76 10.51
C GLN A 186 0.84 -9.03 11.74
N LYS A 187 0.25 -7.84 11.54
CA LYS A 187 -0.35 -7.06 12.62
C LYS A 187 -1.70 -7.64 13.07
N LEU A 188 -2.53 -8.10 12.14
CA LEU A 188 -3.82 -8.74 12.42
C LEU A 188 -3.66 -10.09 13.13
N GLU A 189 -2.62 -10.86 12.80
CA GLU A 189 -2.29 -12.14 13.46
C GLU A 189 -2.07 -12.04 14.98
N LYS A 190 -1.73 -10.84 15.47
CA LYS A 190 -1.51 -10.61 16.90
C LYS A 190 -2.83 -10.54 17.67
N LEU A 191 -3.96 -10.33 17.00
CA LEU A 191 -5.26 -10.27 17.65
C LEU A 191 -5.77 -11.68 17.99
N PRO A 192 -6.32 -11.90 19.19
CA PRO A 192 -6.80 -13.21 19.63
C PRO A 192 -7.90 -13.79 18.72
N TYR A 193 -8.77 -12.94 18.16
CA TYR A 193 -9.85 -13.37 17.23
C TYR A 193 -9.32 -13.86 15.88
N TYR A 194 -8.17 -13.37 15.44
CA TYR A 194 -7.53 -13.75 14.18
C TYR A 194 -6.56 -14.93 14.35
N LYS A 195 -6.28 -15.33 15.59
CA LYS A 195 -5.38 -16.43 15.96
C LYS A 195 -5.94 -17.83 15.63
N SER A 196 -7.25 -17.97 15.41
CA SER A 196 -7.85 -19.23 14.95
C SER A 196 -7.44 -19.61 13.51
N ALA A 197 -6.93 -18.64 12.73
CA ALA A 197 -6.55 -18.81 11.34
C ALA A 197 -5.03 -18.99 11.12
N ILE A 198 -4.27 -19.48 12.12
CA ILE A 198 -2.80 -19.64 12.04
C ILE A 198 -2.35 -20.44 10.81
N GLU A 199 -3.09 -21.49 10.42
CA GLU A 199 -2.78 -22.28 9.22
C GLU A 199 -2.98 -21.48 7.91
N HIS A 200 -3.99 -20.62 7.85
CA HIS A 200 -4.23 -19.74 6.70
C HIS A 200 -3.30 -18.53 6.68
N SER A 201 -2.79 -18.11 7.83
CA SER A 201 -1.91 -16.96 7.98
C SER A 201 -0.55 -17.20 7.31
N ASP A 202 0.09 -18.36 7.57
CA ASP A 202 1.39 -18.68 6.96
C ASP A 202 1.28 -18.90 5.44
N LEU A 203 0.17 -19.50 4.98
CA LEU A 203 -0.15 -19.62 3.55
C LEU A 203 -0.31 -18.24 2.91
N ARG A 204 -1.11 -17.36 3.51
CA ARG A 204 -1.35 -15.99 3.00
C ARG A 204 -0.07 -15.17 2.89
N LYS A 205 0.78 -15.21 3.92
CA LYS A 205 2.06 -14.52 3.89
C LYS A 205 2.99 -15.10 2.82
N THR A 206 2.95 -16.42 2.59
CA THR A 206 3.71 -17.07 1.51
C THR A 206 3.21 -16.65 0.13
N GLU A 207 1.90 -16.53 -0.07
CA GLU A 207 1.32 -15.99 -1.30
C GLU A 207 1.74 -14.55 -1.55
N ILE A 208 1.64 -13.68 -0.53
CA ILE A 208 2.08 -12.28 -0.63
C ILE A 208 3.57 -12.19 -0.99
N ALA A 209 4.41 -13.02 -0.37
CA ALA A 209 5.84 -13.05 -0.66
C ALA A 209 6.13 -13.54 -2.08
N ARG A 210 5.40 -14.55 -2.57
CA ARG A 210 5.50 -15.04 -3.96
C ARG A 210 5.13 -13.93 -4.95
N ASP A 211 4.03 -13.24 -4.72
CA ASP A 211 3.58 -12.15 -5.61
C ASP A 211 4.60 -11.00 -5.62
N MET A 212 5.14 -10.65 -4.45
CA MET A 212 6.18 -9.63 -4.34
C MET A 212 7.47 -10.02 -5.06
N LEU A 213 7.89 -11.29 -4.98
CA LEU A 213 9.05 -11.80 -5.72
C LEU A 213 8.81 -11.74 -7.23
N ARG A 214 7.60 -12.04 -7.70
CA ARG A 214 7.24 -11.90 -9.11
C ARG A 214 7.40 -10.46 -9.59
N VAL A 215 6.89 -9.49 -8.83
CA VAL A 215 7.03 -8.06 -9.16
C VAL A 215 8.50 -7.65 -9.23
N ILE A 216 9.33 -8.07 -8.26
CA ILE A 216 10.76 -7.74 -8.23
C ILE A 216 11.53 -8.37 -9.41
N GLN A 217 11.14 -9.57 -9.83
CA GLN A 217 11.77 -10.28 -10.95
C GLN A 217 11.37 -9.73 -12.32
N GLU A 218 10.12 -9.27 -12.45
CA GLU A 218 9.58 -8.79 -13.73
C GLU A 218 9.84 -7.30 -13.95
N ALA A 219 9.87 -6.48 -12.90
CA ALA A 219 10.05 -5.05 -13.02
C ALA A 219 11.53 -4.69 -13.31
N PRO A 220 11.78 -3.75 -14.25
CA PRO A 220 13.13 -3.28 -14.51
C PRO A 220 13.77 -2.67 -13.26
N PHE A 221 15.03 -3.01 -12.99
CA PHE A 221 15.73 -2.55 -11.78
C PHE A 221 15.65 -1.03 -11.57
N TRP A 222 15.80 -0.23 -12.64
CA TRP A 222 15.74 1.22 -12.57
C TRP A 222 14.37 1.76 -12.13
N SER A 223 13.26 1.05 -12.40
CA SER A 223 11.93 1.48 -11.96
C SER A 223 11.72 1.23 -10.46
N LEU A 224 12.45 0.26 -9.91
CA LEU A 224 12.48 -0.05 -8.49
C LEU A 224 13.35 0.94 -7.71
N GLN A 225 14.48 1.36 -8.27
CA GLN A 225 15.40 2.30 -7.60
C GLN A 225 14.74 3.63 -7.19
N VAL A 226 13.69 4.06 -7.88
CA VAL A 226 12.97 5.32 -7.59
C VAL A 226 12.31 5.34 -6.22
N ASN A 227 11.99 4.17 -5.62
CA ASN A 227 11.42 4.14 -4.26
C ASN A 227 12.49 4.36 -3.16
N GLY A 228 13.77 4.57 -3.52
CA GLY A 228 14.85 4.93 -2.59
C GLY A 228 15.26 3.85 -1.59
N GLU A 229 15.99 4.21 -0.53
CA GLU A 229 16.39 3.32 0.58
C GLU A 229 15.23 2.56 1.29
N PRO A 230 13.95 3.02 1.29
CA PRO A 230 12.80 2.22 1.73
C PRO A 230 12.63 0.87 1.03
N TYR A 231 13.25 0.67 -0.15
CA TYR A 231 13.36 -0.65 -0.80
C TYR A 231 14.07 -1.67 0.07
N VAL A 232 15.07 -1.25 0.82
CA VAL A 232 15.85 -2.10 1.72
C VAL A 232 14.94 -2.57 2.85
N GLY A 233 14.17 -1.70 3.51
CA GLY A 233 13.23 -2.14 4.56
C GLY A 233 12.15 -3.10 4.05
N THR A 234 11.57 -2.79 2.88
CA THR A 234 10.45 -3.53 2.28
C THR A 234 10.88 -4.89 1.72
N VAL A 235 12.03 -4.95 1.04
CA VAL A 235 12.65 -6.20 0.58
C VAL A 235 13.22 -6.99 1.74
N PHE A 236 13.84 -6.38 2.75
CA PHE A 236 14.33 -7.14 3.92
C PHE A 236 13.19 -7.71 4.78
N LEU A 237 12.04 -7.04 4.87
CA LEU A 237 10.86 -7.60 5.55
C LEU A 237 10.33 -8.85 4.83
N SER A 238 10.27 -8.81 3.49
CA SER A 238 9.81 -9.93 2.68
C SER A 238 10.86 -11.05 2.54
N HIS A 239 12.14 -10.71 2.35
CA HIS A 239 13.26 -11.66 2.32
C HIS A 239 13.53 -12.29 3.69
N GLY A 240 13.40 -11.51 4.77
CA GLY A 240 13.49 -11.99 6.15
C GLY A 240 12.34 -12.95 6.49
N TYR A 241 11.12 -12.67 6.03
CA TYR A 241 9.99 -13.56 6.18
C TYR A 241 10.15 -14.86 5.37
N VAL A 242 10.52 -14.77 4.08
CA VAL A 242 10.79 -15.95 3.23
C VAL A 242 11.92 -16.80 3.82
N ALA A 243 13.01 -16.17 4.27
CA ALA A 243 14.10 -16.88 4.94
C ALA A 243 13.64 -17.54 6.25
N ASP A 244 12.72 -16.93 7.00
CA ASP A 244 12.18 -17.53 8.22
C ASP A 244 11.21 -18.69 7.94
N VAL A 245 10.36 -18.58 6.92
CA VAL A 245 9.51 -19.68 6.46
C VAL A 245 10.34 -20.87 5.97
N VAL A 246 11.38 -20.63 5.17
CA VAL A 246 12.31 -21.69 4.72
C VAL A 246 13.06 -22.31 5.90
N ARG A 247 13.45 -21.51 6.90
CA ARG A 247 14.13 -22.00 8.11
C ARG A 247 13.20 -22.85 8.98
N ARG A 248 11.93 -22.47 9.12
CA ARG A 248 10.91 -23.24 9.84
C ARG A 248 10.58 -24.56 9.12
N SER A 249 10.40 -24.52 7.80
CA SER A 249 10.17 -25.73 6.98
C SER A 249 11.33 -26.73 7.09
N LYS A 250 12.59 -26.28 7.00
CA LYS A 250 13.76 -27.15 7.22
C LYS A 250 13.82 -27.74 8.63
N ARG A 251 13.31 -27.01 9.64
CA ARG A 251 13.28 -27.46 11.04
C ARG A 251 12.22 -28.54 11.27
N TYR A 252 11.07 -28.46 10.60
CA TYR A 252 10.07 -29.53 10.58
C TYR A 252 10.57 -30.80 9.86
N ASP A 253 11.29 -30.66 8.74
CA ASP A 253 11.90 -31.80 8.03
C ASP A 253 13.03 -32.52 8.80
N SER A 254 13.65 -31.84 9.77
CA SER A 254 14.63 -32.46 10.68
C SER A 254 13.98 -33.15 11.88
N LEU A 255 12.79 -32.71 12.31
CA LEU A 255 12.01 -33.35 13.37
C LEU A 255 11.20 -34.55 12.86
N GLY A 256 10.70 -34.50 11.62
CA GLY A 256 10.02 -35.62 10.95
C GLY A 256 10.95 -36.75 10.48
N ARG A 257 12.27 -36.58 10.57
CA ARG A 257 13.28 -37.64 10.33
C ARG A 257 13.87 -38.24 11.60
N ALA A 258 13.40 -37.80 12.76
CA ALA A 258 13.82 -38.29 14.08
C ALA A 258 12.79 -39.23 14.74
N PHE A 259 11.78 -39.69 13.98
CA PHE A 259 10.83 -40.74 14.36
C PHE A 259 10.84 -41.85 13.31
#